data_AF-Q8MVB2-F1
#
_entry.id   AF-Q8MVB2-F1
#
_cell.length_a   1.000
_cell.length_b   1.000
_cell.length_c   1.000
_cell.angle_alpha   90.00
_cell.angle_beta   90.00
_cell.angle_gamma   90.00
#
_symmetry.space_group_name_H-M   'P 1'
#
loop_
_entity.id
_entity.type
_entity.pdbx_description
1 polymer ?
#
loop_
_entity_poly.entity_id
_entity_poly.type
_entity_poly.pdbx_seq_one_letter_code
_entity_poly.pdbx_strand_id
1 'polypeptide(L)'
;MRGQTTRLRLPACVWCALLCSYAVRQANSKPLQRVPVDERDAEGDANGSETKEPNGAGPLFITKVAKEKGSEVARNLSKVTLPSGFPVFEAYSGYITVDETYDSNMFFFLVKAKPDASNKPLTIWMEGGPGFSGLLGMFTKNGPVGITKDGVICARLDALTTHTDVVYLDAPVGGGFSFTKNMTHGFSKDLTGTSKDVSEFLKQFLNVFSEYKTRDLYVGGESYGGRLAVGFSNYISKNKHQESSDAATRLNLKGVIAGSPFLGPLLETIDSSEFLFSVGMLDTTSKVVFHQAFEKLKTETNRTIQLVSFFEDSVSGLHQTKSNAFSKVNGLQYSFKCPSHQDTTGVCRI
;
A
#
# COMPACT_ATOMS: atom_id res chain seq x y z
N MET A 1 23.25 33.45 19.13
CA MET A 1 21.80 33.21 19.02
C MET A 1 21.56 32.21 17.91
N ARG A 2 20.93 31.08 18.23
CA ARG A 2 20.78 29.91 17.34
C ARG A 2 19.76 30.19 16.24
N GLY A 3 20.11 29.92 14.98
CA GLY A 3 19.16 29.84 13.87
C GLY A 3 18.38 28.54 13.94
N GLN A 4 17.05 28.64 14.09
CA GLN A 4 16.14 27.51 13.90
C GLN A 4 15.92 27.31 12.40
N THR A 5 16.37 26.17 11.89
CA THR A 5 15.91 25.64 10.59
C THR A 5 14.52 25.04 10.78
N THR A 6 13.49 25.77 10.36
CA THR A 6 12.12 25.26 10.24
C THR A 6 12.09 24.18 9.16
N ARG A 7 12.08 22.91 9.56
CA ARG A 7 11.77 21.79 8.67
C ARG A 7 10.30 21.88 8.29
N LEU A 8 10.00 22.23 7.04
CA LEU A 8 8.65 22.18 6.50
C LEU A 8 8.22 20.70 6.39
N ARG A 9 7.49 20.20 7.39
CA ARG A 9 6.81 18.90 7.31
C ARG A 9 5.52 19.12 6.52
N LEU A 10 5.46 18.63 5.29
CA LEU A 10 4.22 18.63 4.52
C LEU A 10 3.16 17.80 5.27
N PRO A 11 1.95 18.34 5.54
CA PRO A 11 0.92 17.63 6.27
C PRO A 11 0.38 16.43 5.48
N ALA A 12 -0.13 15.42 6.19
CA ALA A 12 -0.58 14.13 5.62
C ALA A 12 -1.63 14.27 4.49
N CYS A 13 -2.41 15.36 4.47
CA CYS A 13 -3.36 15.67 3.41
C CYS A 13 -2.68 15.99 2.07
N VAL A 14 -1.50 16.62 2.08
CA VAL A 14 -0.70 16.86 0.88
C VAL A 14 -0.16 15.53 0.37
N TRP A 15 0.31 14.65 1.26
CA TRP A 15 0.67 13.28 0.88
C TRP A 15 -0.51 12.49 0.29
N CYS A 16 -1.71 12.55 0.90
CA CYS A 16 -2.90 11.92 0.32
C CYS A 16 -3.22 12.46 -1.08
N ALA A 17 -3.15 13.78 -1.32
CA ALA A 17 -3.36 14.35 -2.64
C ALA A 17 -2.30 13.84 -3.66
N LEU A 18 -1.02 13.81 -3.27
CA LEU A 18 0.10 13.30 -4.07
C LEU A 18 -0.08 11.79 -4.42
N LEU A 19 -0.54 10.99 -3.46
CA LEU A 19 -0.75 9.55 -3.61
C LEU A 19 -2.00 9.23 -4.45
N CYS A 20 -3.08 10.01 -4.30
CA CYS A 20 -4.26 9.92 -5.17
C CYS A 20 -3.93 10.30 -6.63
N SER A 21 -2.98 11.22 -6.86
CA SER A 21 -2.51 11.55 -8.22
C SER A 21 -1.71 10.40 -8.83
N TYR A 22 -0.86 9.75 -8.02
CA TYR A 22 -0.04 8.63 -8.44
C TYR A 22 -0.88 7.39 -8.78
N ALA A 23 -1.86 7.04 -7.93
CA ALA A 23 -2.69 5.85 -8.13
C ALA A 23 -3.60 5.92 -9.37
N VAL A 24 -4.03 7.12 -9.78
CA VAL A 24 -4.87 7.27 -10.99
C VAL A 24 -4.04 7.38 -12.27
N ARG A 25 -2.76 7.77 -12.20
CA ARG A 25 -1.83 7.58 -13.33
C ARG A 25 -1.62 6.11 -13.68
N GLN A 26 -1.65 5.21 -12.68
CA GLN A 26 -1.63 3.77 -12.93
C GLN A 26 -2.93 3.21 -13.53
N ALA A 27 -4.07 3.87 -13.27
CA ALA A 27 -5.37 3.44 -13.81
C ALA A 27 -5.54 3.70 -15.32
N ASN A 28 -4.74 4.61 -15.91
CA ASN A 28 -4.73 4.90 -17.36
C ASN A 28 -3.58 4.20 -18.12
N SER A 29 -2.67 3.51 -17.43
CA SER A 29 -1.73 2.60 -18.07
C SER A 29 -2.41 1.25 -18.33
N LYS A 30 -2.28 0.71 -19.55
CA LYS A 30 -2.55 -0.70 -19.83
C LYS A 30 -1.91 -1.57 -18.73
N PRO A 31 -2.50 -2.73 -18.39
CA PRO A 31 -1.98 -3.62 -17.36
C PRO A 31 -0.46 -3.75 -17.50
N LEU A 32 0.28 -3.44 -16.43
CA LEU A 32 1.74 -3.51 -16.38
C LEU A 32 2.15 -4.92 -16.87
N GLN A 33 2.58 -5.01 -18.12
CA GLN A 33 3.33 -6.17 -18.59
C GLN A 33 4.67 -6.10 -17.86
N ARG A 34 5.03 -7.19 -17.16
CA ARG A 34 6.40 -7.40 -16.69
C ARG A 34 7.34 -7.15 -17.86
N VAL A 35 8.20 -6.15 -17.73
CA VAL A 35 9.48 -6.15 -18.42
C VAL A 35 10.42 -6.97 -17.52
N PRO A 36 10.96 -8.10 -17.98
CA PRO A 36 12.12 -8.70 -17.33
C PRO A 36 13.25 -7.67 -17.42
N VAL A 37 13.68 -7.13 -16.29
CA VAL A 37 14.86 -6.27 -16.25
C VAL A 37 16.07 -7.19 -16.48
N ASP A 38 16.67 -7.12 -17.66
CA ASP A 38 17.98 -7.66 -17.97
C ASP A 38 19.00 -6.74 -17.24
N GLU A 39 19.63 -7.24 -16.18
CA GLU A 39 20.68 -6.55 -15.42
C GLU A 39 21.98 -6.45 -16.24
N ARG A 40 21.96 -5.68 -17.32
CA ARG A 40 23.17 -5.29 -18.04
C ARG A 40 23.04 -3.83 -18.38
N ASP A 41 23.59 -3.02 -17.48
CA ASP A 41 24.31 -1.76 -17.75
C ASP A 41 24.71 -1.13 -16.41
N ALA A 42 25.61 -1.81 -15.70
CA ALA A 42 26.42 -1.22 -14.65
C ALA A 42 27.88 -1.54 -14.99
N GLU A 43 28.45 -0.80 -15.95
CA GLU A 43 29.90 -0.72 -16.09
C GLU A 43 30.45 0.08 -14.89
N GLY A 44 31.14 -0.64 -14.01
CA GLY A 44 31.83 -0.08 -12.85
C GLY A 44 32.27 -1.18 -11.88
N ASP A 45 33.42 -1.77 -12.17
CA ASP A 45 34.22 -2.67 -11.31
C ASP A 45 33.66 -4.07 -11.02
N ALA A 46 33.50 -4.85 -12.10
CA ALA A 46 33.32 -6.30 -12.04
C ALA A 46 34.66 -7.03 -11.88
N ASN A 47 35.09 -7.26 -10.63
CA ASN A 47 35.81 -8.49 -10.31
C ASN A 47 34.75 -9.53 -9.91
N GLY A 48 34.31 -10.30 -10.89
CA GLY A 48 33.17 -11.21 -10.82
C GLY A 48 33.32 -12.28 -9.76
N SER A 49 32.54 -12.15 -8.70
CA SER A 49 31.97 -13.31 -8.01
C SER A 49 30.60 -13.56 -8.65
N GLU A 50 30.51 -14.54 -9.54
CA GLU A 50 29.24 -15.07 -10.04
C GLU A 50 28.37 -15.47 -8.84
N THR A 51 27.43 -14.62 -8.42
CA THR A 51 26.33 -15.04 -7.57
C THR A 51 25.41 -15.89 -8.42
N LYS A 52 25.67 -17.21 -8.45
CA LYS A 52 24.69 -18.18 -8.96
C LYS A 52 23.35 -17.91 -8.28
N GLU A 53 22.32 -17.61 -9.07
CA GLU A 53 20.96 -17.63 -8.55
C GLU A 53 20.73 -19.00 -7.89
N PRO A 54 20.24 -19.04 -6.64
CA PRO A 54 20.04 -20.30 -5.97
C PRO A 54 18.99 -21.11 -6.74
N ASN A 55 19.35 -22.34 -7.14
CA ASN A 55 18.44 -23.28 -7.79
C ASN A 55 17.13 -23.37 -6.99
N GLY A 56 16.02 -22.91 -7.59
CA GLY A 56 14.71 -22.83 -6.93
C GLY A 56 14.22 -21.43 -6.54
N ALA A 57 14.87 -20.34 -6.99
CA ALA A 57 14.56 -18.93 -6.71
C ALA A 57 13.21 -18.38 -7.26
N GLY A 58 12.23 -19.26 -7.55
CA GLY A 58 10.89 -18.83 -7.96
C GLY A 58 10.07 -18.27 -6.78
N PRO A 59 8.97 -17.53 -7.06
CA PRO A 59 8.05 -17.09 -6.02
C PRO A 59 7.50 -18.26 -5.21
N LEU A 60 7.51 -18.14 -3.88
CA LEU A 60 6.96 -19.16 -2.99
C LEU A 60 5.44 -19.01 -2.88
N PHE A 61 4.70 -19.90 -3.53
CA PHE A 61 3.25 -20.03 -3.38
C PHE A 61 2.92 -20.91 -2.17
N ILE A 62 2.73 -20.27 -1.02
CA ILE A 62 2.49 -20.94 0.26
C ILE A 62 1.25 -21.83 0.19
N THR A 63 0.17 -21.36 -0.47
CA THR A 63 -1.06 -22.13 -0.68
C THR A 63 -0.79 -23.47 -1.34
N LYS A 64 -0.05 -23.44 -2.45
CA LYS A 64 0.30 -24.64 -3.22
C LYS A 64 1.14 -25.60 -2.38
N VAL A 65 2.18 -25.09 -1.73
CA VAL A 65 3.07 -25.90 -0.89
C VAL A 65 2.31 -26.50 0.29
N ALA A 66 1.41 -25.75 0.93
CA ALA A 66 0.61 -26.25 2.04
C ALA A 66 -0.32 -27.39 1.62
N LYS A 67 -0.93 -27.30 0.42
CA LYS A 67 -1.78 -28.37 -0.15
C LYS A 67 -0.98 -29.62 -0.52
N GLU A 68 0.20 -29.45 -1.12
CA GLU A 68 0.99 -30.56 -1.66
C GLU A 68 1.89 -31.23 -0.61
N LYS A 69 2.44 -30.44 0.33
CA LYS A 69 3.50 -30.86 1.27
C LYS A 69 3.17 -30.60 2.74
N GLY A 70 2.02 -29.99 3.03
CA GLY A 70 1.57 -29.70 4.38
C GLY A 70 1.99 -28.33 4.91
N SER A 71 1.23 -27.83 5.88
CA SER A 71 1.37 -26.48 6.46
C SER A 71 2.73 -26.23 7.12
N GLU A 72 3.31 -27.23 7.78
CA GLU A 72 4.61 -27.09 8.46
C GLU A 72 5.74 -26.86 7.46
N VAL A 73 5.75 -27.61 6.36
CA VAL A 73 6.71 -27.44 5.26
C VAL A 73 6.55 -26.06 4.63
N ALA A 74 5.31 -25.64 4.37
CA ALA A 74 5.01 -24.32 3.81
C ALA A 74 5.51 -23.19 4.72
N ARG A 75 5.29 -23.30 6.03
CA ARG A 75 5.78 -22.36 7.04
C ARG A 75 7.30 -22.29 7.04
N ASN A 76 7.99 -23.43 7.09
CA ASN A 76 9.44 -23.47 7.14
C ASN A 76 10.06 -22.85 5.88
N LEU A 77 9.51 -23.14 4.69
CA LEU A 77 9.96 -22.53 3.45
C LEU A 77 9.69 -21.02 3.37
N SER A 78 8.67 -20.52 4.05
CA SER A 78 8.36 -19.09 4.07
C SER A 78 9.25 -18.26 5.00
N LYS A 79 10.08 -18.89 5.84
CA LYS A 79 10.93 -18.19 6.80
C LYS A 79 11.99 -17.36 6.07
N VAL A 80 12.06 -16.07 6.40
CA VAL A 80 12.99 -15.12 5.76
C VAL A 80 14.34 -15.17 6.46
N THR A 81 15.42 -15.33 5.69
CA THR A 81 16.80 -15.16 6.18
C THR A 81 17.16 -13.69 6.10
N LEU A 82 17.42 -13.06 7.25
CA LEU A 82 17.70 -11.63 7.35
C LEU A 82 19.20 -11.37 7.56
N PRO A 83 19.76 -10.27 7.02
CA PRO A 83 21.14 -9.89 7.27
C PRO A 83 21.43 -9.65 8.76
N SER A 84 22.69 -9.85 9.16
CA SER A 84 23.14 -9.49 10.50
C SER A 84 22.90 -8.00 10.78
N GLY A 85 22.34 -7.68 11.94
CA GLY A 85 21.99 -6.32 12.34
C GLY A 85 20.68 -5.78 11.75
N PHE A 86 19.97 -6.54 10.93
CA PHE A 86 18.64 -6.15 10.46
C PHE A 86 17.65 -6.14 11.65
N PRO A 87 16.85 -5.07 11.84
CA PRO A 87 16.08 -4.86 13.06
C PRO A 87 14.77 -5.67 13.11
N VAL A 88 14.80 -6.92 12.66
CA VAL A 88 13.67 -7.86 12.73
C VAL A 88 14.15 -9.15 13.38
N PHE A 89 13.41 -9.58 14.40
CA PHE A 89 13.72 -10.80 15.14
C PHE A 89 13.41 -12.06 14.31
N GLU A 90 12.21 -12.13 13.75
CA GLU A 90 11.77 -13.25 12.94
C GLU A 90 10.75 -12.76 11.91
N ALA A 91 10.83 -13.27 10.69
CA ALA A 91 9.93 -12.92 9.61
C ALA A 91 9.60 -14.09 8.68
N TYR A 92 8.45 -13.99 8.03
CA TYR A 92 7.98 -14.93 7.03
C TYR A 92 7.39 -14.17 5.84
N SER A 93 7.56 -14.68 4.62
CA SER A 93 7.02 -14.05 3.42
C SER A 93 6.66 -15.07 2.36
N GLY A 94 5.74 -14.70 1.49
CA GLY A 94 5.38 -15.50 0.33
C GLY A 94 4.05 -15.03 -0.27
N TYR A 95 3.50 -15.89 -1.12
CA TYR A 95 2.26 -15.65 -1.82
C TYR A 95 1.17 -16.59 -1.32
N ILE A 96 -0.02 -16.04 -1.07
CA ILE A 96 -1.24 -16.79 -0.82
C ILE A 96 -2.15 -16.63 -2.03
N THR A 97 -2.59 -17.74 -2.61
CA THR A 97 -3.48 -17.78 -3.78
C THR A 97 -4.92 -17.56 -3.33
N VAL A 98 -5.47 -16.37 -3.55
CA VAL A 98 -6.83 -15.99 -3.09
C VAL A 98 -7.92 -16.33 -4.11
N ASP A 99 -7.56 -16.54 -5.37
CA ASP A 99 -8.46 -17.08 -6.41
C ASP A 99 -7.68 -17.99 -7.37
N GLU A 100 -7.95 -19.28 -7.32
CA GLU A 100 -7.30 -20.28 -8.19
C GLU A 100 -7.76 -20.17 -9.66
N THR A 101 -8.99 -19.68 -9.90
CA THR A 101 -9.56 -19.54 -11.24
C THR A 101 -8.76 -18.55 -12.07
N TYR A 102 -8.29 -17.48 -11.44
CA TYR A 102 -7.55 -16.40 -12.08
C TYR A 102 -6.05 -16.40 -11.75
N ASP A 103 -5.60 -17.36 -10.93
CA ASP A 103 -4.26 -17.39 -10.35
C ASP A 103 -3.92 -16.03 -9.69
N SER A 104 -4.87 -15.53 -8.90
CA SER A 104 -4.73 -14.30 -8.12
C SER A 104 -4.02 -14.61 -6.81
N ASN A 105 -2.90 -13.92 -6.58
CA ASN A 105 -1.97 -14.18 -5.50
C ASN A 105 -1.66 -12.89 -4.74
N MET A 106 -1.84 -12.92 -3.42
CA MET A 106 -1.51 -11.81 -2.53
C MET A 106 -0.17 -12.06 -1.84
N PHE A 107 0.74 -11.09 -1.95
CA PHE A 107 2.01 -11.07 -1.25
C PHE A 107 1.85 -10.58 0.18
N PHE A 108 2.57 -11.18 1.12
CA PHE A 108 2.68 -10.68 2.48
C PHE A 108 4.09 -10.79 3.02
N PHE A 109 4.38 -9.94 4.00
CA PHE A 109 5.56 -10.04 4.85
C PHE A 109 5.12 -9.96 6.32
N LEU A 110 5.18 -11.10 7.02
CA LEU A 110 4.91 -11.21 8.44
C LEU A 110 6.18 -10.88 9.23
N VAL A 111 6.08 -9.92 10.15
CA VAL A 111 7.13 -9.58 11.11
C VAL A 111 6.66 -9.96 12.52
N LYS A 112 7.39 -10.87 13.16
CA LYS A 112 7.13 -11.25 14.55
C LYS A 112 7.61 -10.16 15.50
N ALA A 113 6.84 -9.94 16.55
CA ALA A 113 7.30 -9.24 17.73
C ALA A 113 8.40 -10.04 18.44
N LYS A 114 9.21 -9.37 19.27
CA LYS A 114 10.29 -9.98 20.06
C LYS A 114 9.76 -11.10 20.99
N PRO A 115 10.60 -12.08 21.39
CA PRO A 115 10.17 -13.39 21.93
C PRO A 115 9.44 -13.42 23.28
N ASP A 116 9.16 -12.29 23.92
CA ASP A 116 8.22 -12.22 25.06
C ASP A 116 6.73 -12.39 24.63
N ALA A 117 6.49 -12.84 23.39
CA ALA A 117 5.29 -12.60 22.61
C ALA A 117 4.42 -13.82 22.28
N SER A 118 4.51 -14.94 23.01
CA SER A 118 3.70 -16.13 22.71
C SER A 118 2.19 -15.85 22.65
N ASN A 119 1.72 -14.75 23.26
CA ASN A 119 0.33 -14.30 23.28
C ASN A 119 0.05 -12.94 22.60
N LYS A 120 1.00 -12.34 21.87
CA LYS A 120 0.74 -11.02 21.24
C LYS A 120 -0.30 -11.13 20.11
N PRO A 121 -1.15 -10.10 19.93
CA PRO A 121 -2.16 -10.06 18.88
C PRO A 121 -1.53 -10.11 17.48
N LEU A 122 -2.37 -10.37 16.47
CA LEU A 122 -2.06 -10.23 15.06
C LEU A 122 -2.64 -8.92 14.52
N THR A 123 -1.82 -8.15 13.81
CA THR A 123 -2.26 -6.97 13.07
C THR A 123 -2.04 -7.20 11.58
N ILE A 124 -3.07 -7.01 10.76
CA ILE A 124 -2.92 -6.90 9.30
C ILE A 124 -2.77 -5.42 8.97
N TRP A 125 -1.70 -5.02 8.31
CA TRP A 125 -1.46 -3.64 7.88
C TRP A 125 -1.48 -3.52 6.36
N MET A 126 -2.32 -2.63 5.84
CA MET A 126 -2.45 -2.34 4.40
C MET A 126 -2.13 -0.88 4.10
N GLU A 127 -1.37 -0.65 3.04
CA GLU A 127 -1.03 0.70 2.59
C GLU A 127 -2.07 1.28 1.61
N GLY A 128 -1.98 2.60 1.40
CA GLY A 128 -2.89 3.35 0.55
C GLY A 128 -2.54 3.31 -0.94
N GLY A 129 -2.80 4.42 -1.63
CA GLY A 129 -2.66 4.53 -3.08
C GLY A 129 -4.02 4.73 -3.74
N PRO A 130 -4.75 3.66 -4.11
CA PRO A 130 -4.61 2.22 -3.77
C PRO A 130 -3.41 1.48 -4.37
N GLY A 131 -3.01 0.36 -3.75
CA GLY A 131 -2.08 -0.62 -4.33
C GLY A 131 -0.60 -0.42 -3.98
N PHE A 132 -0.26 0.45 -3.04
CA PHE A 132 1.12 0.47 -2.53
C PHE A 132 1.42 -0.78 -1.72
N SER A 133 2.68 -1.23 -1.77
CA SER A 133 3.12 -2.36 -0.98
C SER A 133 3.07 -2.04 0.51
N GLY A 134 2.59 -3.01 1.31
CA GLY A 134 2.67 -2.99 2.76
C GLY A 134 4.10 -2.84 3.29
N LEU A 135 5.11 -3.20 2.50
CA LEU A 135 6.52 -2.99 2.86
C LEU A 135 6.85 -1.50 3.05
N LEU A 136 6.13 -0.58 2.41
CA LEU A 136 6.28 0.85 2.69
C LEU A 136 6.00 1.13 4.18
N GLY A 137 4.96 0.52 4.74
CA GLY A 137 4.63 0.54 6.16
C GLY A 137 5.76 -0.01 7.02
N MET A 138 6.32 -1.16 6.62
CA MET A 138 7.39 -1.85 7.32
C MET A 138 8.69 -1.02 7.38
N PHE A 139 9.10 -0.44 6.24
CA PHE A 139 10.37 0.26 6.11
C PHE A 139 10.32 1.72 6.54
N THR A 140 9.19 2.40 6.34
CA THR A 140 9.15 3.87 6.44
C THR A 140 8.20 4.41 7.49
N LYS A 141 7.24 3.61 8.00
CA LYS A 141 6.14 4.13 8.84
C LYS A 141 6.07 3.52 10.24
N ASN A 142 5.58 2.30 10.37
CA ASN A 142 5.24 1.72 11.66
C ASN A 142 5.93 0.37 11.91
N GLY A 143 6.72 -0.11 10.95
CA GLY A 143 7.54 -1.30 11.14
C GLY A 143 8.82 -1.02 11.91
N PRO A 144 9.53 -2.09 12.28
CA PRO A 144 10.73 -1.99 13.11
C PRO A 144 11.94 -1.47 12.36
N VAL A 145 11.83 -1.26 11.05
CA VAL A 145 12.92 -0.77 10.22
C VAL A 145 12.82 0.75 10.11
N GLY A 146 13.96 1.40 10.34
CA GLY A 146 14.22 2.79 10.00
C GLY A 146 15.35 2.86 8.99
N ILE A 147 15.37 3.92 8.19
CA ILE A 147 16.45 4.23 7.26
C ILE A 147 16.96 5.61 7.62
N THR A 148 18.24 5.71 7.98
CA THR A 148 18.89 6.98 8.30
C THR A 148 19.05 7.84 7.03
N LYS A 149 19.41 9.12 7.20
CA LYS A 149 19.63 10.01 6.04
C LYS A 149 20.71 9.46 5.07
N ASP A 150 21.66 8.70 5.61
CA ASP A 150 22.80 8.16 4.89
C ASP A 150 22.50 6.76 4.30
N GLY A 151 21.23 6.34 4.31
CA GLY A 151 20.78 5.06 3.75
C GLY A 151 21.01 3.86 4.66
N VAL A 152 21.54 4.06 5.87
CA VAL A 152 21.81 2.96 6.82
C VAL A 152 20.51 2.46 7.45
N ILE A 153 20.30 1.15 7.43
CA ILE A 153 19.20 0.46 8.09
C ILE A 153 19.44 0.46 9.60
N CYS A 154 18.43 0.87 10.38
CA CYS A 154 18.48 0.89 11.84
C CYS A 154 17.13 0.49 12.45
N ALA A 155 17.10 0.18 13.76
CA ALA A 155 15.85 -0.10 14.45
C ALA A 155 15.02 1.17 14.66
N ARG A 156 13.70 1.06 14.45
CA ARG A 156 12.70 2.06 14.83
C ARG A 156 12.22 1.78 16.26
N LEU A 157 12.21 2.81 17.11
CA LEU A 157 11.86 2.66 18.54
C LEU A 157 10.35 2.52 18.78
N ASP A 158 9.53 3.12 17.93
CA ASP A 158 8.07 3.23 18.02
C ASP A 158 7.34 2.31 17.03
N ALA A 159 7.90 1.12 16.79
CA ALA A 159 7.33 0.15 15.88
C ALA A 159 6.09 -0.56 16.46
N LEU A 160 5.09 -0.85 15.63
CA LEU A 160 3.93 -1.68 15.99
C LEU A 160 4.34 -3.05 16.53
N THR A 161 5.46 -3.59 16.03
CA THR A 161 6.01 -4.89 16.43
C THR A 161 6.50 -4.96 17.88
N THR A 162 6.45 -3.86 18.62
CA THR A 162 6.56 -3.87 20.08
C THR A 162 5.31 -4.47 20.76
N HIS A 163 4.13 -4.33 20.15
CA HIS A 163 2.83 -4.71 20.71
C HIS A 163 2.17 -5.91 20.02
N THR A 164 2.46 -6.18 18.74
CA THR A 164 1.72 -7.15 17.91
C THR A 164 2.63 -7.79 16.87
N ASP A 165 2.33 -9.01 16.43
CA ASP A 165 2.87 -9.52 15.18
C ASP A 165 2.17 -8.80 14.02
N VAL A 166 2.90 -8.34 13.00
CA VAL A 166 2.34 -7.54 11.91
C VAL A 166 2.49 -8.26 10.58
N VAL A 167 1.37 -8.46 9.88
CA VAL A 167 1.34 -8.85 8.46
C VAL A 167 1.26 -7.59 7.63
N TYR A 168 2.34 -7.23 6.96
CA TYR A 168 2.33 -6.21 5.91
C TYR A 168 1.80 -6.84 4.64
N LEU A 169 0.56 -6.48 4.28
CA LEU A 169 -0.19 -7.09 3.19
C LEU A 169 -0.24 -6.16 1.98
N ASP A 170 0.11 -6.71 0.82
CA ASP A 170 -0.03 -6.03 -0.45
C ASP A 170 -1.46 -6.24 -0.97
N ALA A 171 -2.33 -5.24 -0.74
CA ALA A 171 -3.74 -5.26 -1.11
C ALA A 171 -4.14 -4.03 -1.93
N PRO A 172 -5.08 -4.15 -2.89
CA PRO A 172 -5.76 -5.38 -3.35
C PRO A 172 -4.83 -6.29 -4.20
N VAL A 173 -5.36 -7.35 -4.79
CA VAL A 173 -4.66 -8.10 -5.86
C VAL A 173 -4.20 -7.10 -6.94
N GLY A 174 -2.93 -7.17 -7.33
CA GLY A 174 -2.28 -6.18 -8.21
C GLY A 174 -1.55 -5.05 -7.49
N GLY A 175 -1.75 -4.88 -6.19
CA GLY A 175 -0.99 -3.94 -5.36
C GLY A 175 0.39 -4.50 -5.00
N GLY A 176 1.41 -3.65 -4.97
CA GLY A 176 2.78 -4.04 -4.64
C GLY A 176 3.28 -5.24 -5.46
N PHE A 177 3.62 -6.33 -4.76
CA PHE A 177 4.06 -7.58 -5.37
C PHE A 177 2.90 -8.57 -5.64
N SER A 178 1.68 -8.29 -5.19
CA SER A 178 0.49 -9.10 -5.46
C SER A 178 0.11 -9.03 -6.94
N PHE A 179 -0.36 -10.14 -7.51
CA PHE A 179 -0.63 -10.21 -8.95
C PHE A 179 -1.75 -11.20 -9.29
N THR A 180 -2.20 -11.18 -10.53
CA THR A 180 -3.11 -12.17 -11.11
C THR A 180 -2.67 -12.52 -12.53
N LYS A 181 -2.98 -13.73 -13.02
CA LYS A 181 -2.77 -14.05 -14.44
C LYS A 181 -3.91 -13.56 -15.34
N ASN A 182 -5.10 -13.35 -14.78
CA ASN A 182 -6.24 -12.83 -15.54
C ASN A 182 -6.40 -11.32 -15.36
N MET A 183 -5.82 -10.54 -16.27
CA MET A 183 -5.84 -9.06 -16.17
C MET A 183 -7.22 -8.43 -16.36
N THR A 184 -8.23 -9.19 -16.81
CA THR A 184 -9.58 -8.70 -17.06
C THR A 184 -10.51 -8.94 -15.87
N HIS A 185 -10.34 -10.08 -15.19
CA HIS A 185 -11.27 -10.55 -14.16
C HIS A 185 -10.62 -10.79 -12.80
N GLY A 186 -9.30 -10.93 -12.72
CA GLY A 186 -8.59 -11.26 -11.50
C GLY A 186 -8.35 -10.09 -10.55
N PHE A 187 -8.62 -8.85 -10.98
CA PHE A 187 -8.56 -7.66 -10.13
C PHE A 187 -9.89 -7.39 -9.44
N SER A 188 -9.84 -7.09 -8.14
CA SER A 188 -10.99 -6.67 -7.37
C SER A 188 -11.49 -5.30 -7.87
N LYS A 189 -12.80 -5.19 -8.11
CA LYS A 189 -13.42 -3.97 -8.68
C LYS A 189 -14.00 -3.03 -7.63
N ASP A 190 -14.15 -3.51 -6.41
CA ASP A 190 -14.74 -2.77 -5.30
C ASP A 190 -14.20 -3.25 -3.94
N LEU A 191 -14.65 -2.57 -2.88
CA LEU A 191 -14.25 -2.85 -1.50
C LEU A 191 -14.74 -4.22 -1.02
N THR A 192 -15.88 -4.71 -1.53
CA THR A 192 -16.42 -6.02 -1.17
C THR A 192 -15.57 -7.14 -1.75
N GLY A 193 -15.21 -7.05 -3.04
CA GLY A 193 -14.28 -7.97 -3.69
C GLY A 193 -12.93 -8.00 -2.98
N THR A 194 -12.35 -6.82 -2.70
CA THR A 194 -11.08 -6.75 -1.95
C THR A 194 -11.21 -7.39 -0.56
N SER A 195 -12.33 -7.19 0.14
CA SER A 195 -12.55 -7.79 1.46
C SER A 195 -12.70 -9.31 1.39
N LYS A 196 -13.29 -9.85 0.31
CA LYS A 196 -13.33 -11.31 0.05
C LYS A 196 -11.93 -11.87 -0.16
N ASP A 197 -11.12 -11.20 -0.96
CA ASP A 197 -9.74 -11.62 -1.23
C ASP A 197 -8.90 -11.61 0.06
N VAL A 198 -9.02 -10.56 0.89
CA VAL A 198 -8.34 -10.49 2.20
C VAL A 198 -8.86 -11.56 3.17
N SER A 199 -10.16 -11.90 3.11
CA SER A 199 -10.74 -12.99 3.91
C SER A 199 -10.16 -14.34 3.52
N GLU A 200 -10.09 -14.63 2.22
CA GLU A 200 -9.51 -15.88 1.71
C GLU A 200 -8.00 -15.94 1.97
N PHE A 201 -7.29 -14.81 1.84
CA PHE A 201 -5.91 -14.67 2.27
C PHE A 201 -5.75 -15.12 3.72
N LEU A 202 -6.57 -14.57 4.62
CA LEU A 202 -6.44 -14.80 6.05
C LEU A 202 -6.76 -16.25 6.42
N LYS A 203 -7.79 -16.84 5.81
CA LYS A 203 -8.14 -18.26 5.99
C LYS A 203 -6.97 -19.18 5.64
N GLN A 204 -6.31 -18.95 4.51
CA GLN A 204 -5.18 -19.78 4.08
C GLN A 204 -3.92 -19.48 4.89
N PHE A 205 -3.67 -18.21 5.23
CA PHE A 205 -2.60 -17.81 6.13
C PHE A 205 -2.72 -18.52 7.48
N LEU A 206 -3.93 -18.57 8.08
CA LEU A 206 -4.18 -19.28 9.33
C LEU A 206 -4.02 -20.80 9.23
N ASN A 207 -4.13 -21.37 8.04
CA ASN A 207 -3.82 -22.79 7.86
C ASN A 207 -2.33 -23.10 8.06
N VAL A 208 -1.46 -22.12 7.75
CA VAL A 208 0.00 -22.23 7.86
C VAL A 208 0.51 -21.69 9.19
N PHE A 209 -0.08 -20.60 9.67
CA PHE A 209 0.26 -19.94 10.93
C PHE A 209 -0.89 -20.12 11.94
N SER A 210 -1.09 -21.38 12.35
CA SER A 210 -2.24 -21.78 13.16
C SER A 210 -2.26 -21.16 14.56
N GLU A 211 -1.12 -20.68 15.07
CA GLU A 211 -1.03 -19.99 16.36
C GLU A 211 -1.88 -18.70 16.41
N TYR A 212 -2.24 -18.13 15.26
CA TYR A 212 -3.05 -16.90 15.20
C TYR A 212 -4.55 -17.14 15.27
N LYS A 213 -5.02 -18.40 15.16
CA LYS A 213 -6.46 -18.72 15.18
C LYS A 213 -7.15 -18.30 16.47
N THR A 214 -6.41 -18.24 17.58
CA THR A 214 -6.94 -17.91 18.91
C THR A 214 -6.51 -16.52 19.40
N ARG A 215 -5.69 -15.80 18.62
CA ARG A 215 -5.17 -14.49 19.00
C ARG A 215 -6.15 -13.39 18.62
N ASP A 216 -6.04 -12.28 19.33
CA ASP A 216 -6.76 -11.04 19.01
C ASP A 216 -6.30 -10.49 17.66
N LEU A 217 -7.26 -10.08 16.83
CA LEU A 217 -7.02 -9.51 15.51
C LEU A 217 -7.25 -7.99 15.54
N TYR A 218 -6.29 -7.25 14.99
CA TYR A 218 -6.44 -5.86 14.60
C TYR A 218 -6.27 -5.72 13.09
N VAL A 219 -7.00 -4.80 12.48
CA VAL A 219 -6.87 -4.49 11.05
C VAL A 219 -6.51 -3.03 10.92
N GLY A 220 -5.37 -2.74 10.29
CA GLY A 220 -4.80 -1.41 10.19
C GLY A 220 -4.55 -0.99 8.74
N GLY A 221 -4.53 0.31 8.51
CA GLY A 221 -4.00 0.85 7.27
C GLY A 221 -3.93 2.36 7.24
N GLU A 222 -3.25 2.89 6.22
CA GLU A 222 -3.09 4.34 6.00
C GLU A 222 -3.74 4.78 4.68
N SER A 223 -4.27 6.01 4.63
CA SER A 223 -4.85 6.58 3.41
C SER A 223 -5.99 5.68 2.88
N TYR A 224 -5.93 5.22 1.63
CA TYR A 224 -6.90 4.26 1.09
C TYR A 224 -6.82 2.89 1.79
N GLY A 225 -5.67 2.50 2.35
CA GLY A 225 -5.50 1.29 3.15
C GLY A 225 -6.32 1.34 4.44
N GLY A 226 -6.56 2.53 5.00
CA GLY A 226 -7.50 2.72 6.10
C GLY A 226 -8.95 2.41 5.69
N ARG A 227 -9.33 2.73 4.45
CA ARG A 227 -10.63 2.34 3.87
C ARG A 227 -10.74 0.83 3.71
N LEU A 228 -9.67 0.18 3.23
CA LEU A 228 -9.59 -1.28 3.13
C LEU A 228 -9.72 -1.93 4.51
N ALA A 229 -9.04 -1.39 5.53
CA ALA A 229 -9.10 -1.90 6.90
C ALA A 229 -10.51 -1.84 7.49
N VAL A 230 -11.19 -0.70 7.35
CA VAL A 230 -12.60 -0.53 7.78
C VAL A 230 -13.53 -1.44 6.97
N GLY A 231 -13.35 -1.51 5.65
CA GLY A 231 -14.15 -2.35 4.75
C GLY A 231 -14.07 -3.83 5.11
N PHE A 232 -12.85 -4.35 5.27
CA PHE A 232 -12.61 -5.73 5.65
C PHE A 232 -13.14 -6.04 7.06
N SER A 233 -12.94 -5.14 8.02
CA SER A 233 -13.46 -5.30 9.39
C SER A 233 -14.99 -5.37 9.44
N ASN A 234 -15.66 -4.55 8.62
CA ASN A 234 -17.11 -4.60 8.44
C ASN A 234 -17.54 -5.91 7.75
N TYR A 235 -16.80 -6.34 6.73
CA TYR A 235 -17.04 -7.61 6.04
C TYR A 235 -17.01 -8.80 7.00
N ILE A 236 -15.94 -8.97 7.79
CA ILE A 236 -15.85 -10.09 8.74
C ILE A 236 -16.91 -10.01 9.85
N SER A 237 -17.24 -8.79 10.30
CA SER A 237 -18.28 -8.59 11.33
C SER A 237 -19.66 -9.02 10.82
N LYS A 238 -20.01 -8.71 9.58
CA LYS A 238 -21.28 -9.12 8.96
C LYS A 238 -21.37 -10.61 8.67
N ASN A 239 -20.24 -11.24 8.35
CA ASN A 239 -20.18 -12.65 7.98
C ASN A 239 -19.85 -13.58 9.17
N LYS A 240 -19.74 -13.07 10.40
CA LYS A 240 -19.39 -13.85 11.61
C LYS A 240 -20.32 -15.03 11.89
N HIS A 241 -21.56 -14.98 11.42
CA HIS A 241 -22.58 -16.01 11.60
C HIS A 241 -22.86 -16.84 10.33
N GLN A 242 -22.29 -16.45 9.20
CA GLN A 242 -22.43 -17.19 7.94
C GLN A 242 -21.27 -18.19 7.85
N GLU A 243 -21.62 -19.47 7.96
CA GLU A 243 -20.78 -20.66 7.85
C GLU A 243 -19.89 -20.99 9.07
N SER A 244 -20.16 -22.17 9.64
CA SER A 244 -19.41 -22.82 10.71
C SER A 244 -18.00 -23.30 10.31
N SER A 245 -17.56 -23.04 9.07
CA SER A 245 -16.34 -23.62 8.48
C SER A 245 -15.20 -22.62 8.25
N ASP A 246 -15.48 -21.31 8.05
CA ASP A 246 -14.41 -20.35 7.73
C ASP A 246 -13.58 -19.99 8.98
N ALA A 247 -12.25 -20.10 8.87
CA ALA A 247 -11.32 -19.77 9.95
C ALA A 247 -11.14 -18.26 10.10
N ALA A 248 -11.31 -17.49 9.02
CA ALA A 248 -11.17 -16.04 9.04
C ALA A 248 -12.30 -15.34 9.81
N THR A 249 -13.53 -15.86 9.75
CA THR A 249 -14.72 -15.30 10.42
C THR A 249 -14.77 -15.60 11.92
N ARG A 250 -13.95 -16.55 12.40
CA ARG A 250 -13.82 -16.90 13.83
C ARG A 250 -12.79 -16.08 14.59
N LEU A 251 -12.00 -15.26 13.91
CA LEU A 251 -11.00 -14.43 14.57
C LEU A 251 -11.64 -13.40 15.50
N ASN A 252 -10.95 -13.14 16.61
CA ASN A 252 -11.39 -12.19 17.62
C ASN A 252 -11.00 -10.77 17.20
N LEU A 253 -11.75 -10.18 16.24
CA LEU A 253 -11.55 -8.78 15.86
C LEU A 253 -11.74 -7.86 17.08
N LYS A 254 -10.66 -7.17 17.47
CA LYS A 254 -10.64 -6.24 18.62
C LYS A 254 -10.65 -4.78 18.23
N GLY A 255 -10.12 -4.43 17.06
CA GLY A 255 -10.03 -3.04 16.68
C GLY A 255 -9.60 -2.82 15.23
N VAL A 256 -9.84 -1.58 14.80
CA VAL A 256 -9.45 -1.08 13.47
C VAL A 256 -8.57 0.14 13.67
N ILE A 257 -7.43 0.18 12.98
CA ILE A 257 -6.48 1.30 13.01
C ILE A 257 -6.54 2.01 11.66
N ALA A 258 -6.87 3.30 11.66
CA ALA A 258 -7.05 4.05 10.44
C ALA A 258 -6.19 5.32 10.47
N GLY A 259 -5.01 5.27 9.83
CA GLY A 259 -4.07 6.39 9.74
C GLY A 259 -4.42 7.33 8.59
N SER A 260 -4.79 8.57 8.90
CA SER A 260 -5.23 9.57 7.90
C SER A 260 -6.13 8.98 6.80
N PRO A 261 -7.22 8.27 7.18
CA PRO A 261 -7.89 7.36 6.27
C PRO A 261 -8.82 8.10 5.29
N PHE A 262 -8.98 7.54 4.11
CA PHE A 262 -9.92 8.02 3.11
C PHE A 262 -11.25 7.24 3.17
N LEU A 263 -12.16 7.64 4.09
CA LEU A 263 -13.36 6.85 4.43
C LEU A 263 -14.64 7.24 3.68
N GLY A 264 -14.77 8.48 3.22
CA GLY A 264 -15.99 8.98 2.57
C GLY A 264 -15.97 8.87 1.05
N PRO A 265 -17.09 9.18 0.37
CA PRO A 265 -17.10 9.37 -1.07
C PRO A 265 -16.08 10.44 -1.47
N LEU A 266 -15.36 10.21 -2.57
CA LEU A 266 -14.27 11.11 -3.01
C LEU A 266 -14.74 12.55 -3.11
N LEU A 267 -15.79 12.78 -3.88
CA LEU A 267 -16.28 14.13 -4.15
C LEU A 267 -16.82 14.86 -2.92
N GLU A 268 -17.21 14.12 -1.88
CA GLU A 268 -17.66 14.70 -0.61
C GLU A 268 -16.49 15.04 0.32
N THR A 269 -15.34 14.40 0.14
CA THR A 269 -14.20 14.48 1.08
C THR A 269 -12.97 15.17 0.51
N ILE A 270 -12.92 15.41 -0.81
CA ILE A 270 -11.77 16.07 -1.46
C ILE A 270 -11.72 17.58 -1.29
N ASP A 271 -12.85 18.21 -0.92
CA ASP A 271 -12.88 19.66 -0.76
C ASP A 271 -12.03 20.07 0.45
N SER A 272 -10.82 20.53 0.12
CA SER A 272 -9.80 20.93 1.08
C SER A 272 -9.71 22.45 1.22
N SER A 273 -10.66 23.20 0.67
CA SER A 273 -10.62 24.67 0.63
C SER A 273 -10.56 25.28 2.03
N GLU A 274 -11.40 24.79 2.95
CA GLU A 274 -11.41 25.23 4.35
C GLU A 274 -10.11 24.89 5.06
N PHE A 275 -9.60 23.68 4.87
CA PHE A 275 -8.35 23.25 5.47
C PHE A 275 -7.19 24.11 4.98
N LEU A 276 -7.03 24.28 3.67
CA LEU A 276 -5.94 25.03 3.06
C LEU A 276 -5.98 26.52 3.44
N PHE A 277 -7.18 27.11 3.54
CA PHE A 277 -7.32 28.47 4.08
C PHE A 277 -6.88 28.55 5.54
N SER A 278 -7.33 27.60 6.37
CA SER A 278 -7.02 27.58 7.81
C SER A 278 -5.53 27.42 8.09
N VAL A 279 -4.76 26.80 7.18
CA VAL A 279 -3.30 26.67 7.29
C VAL A 279 -2.54 27.76 6.53
N GLY A 280 -3.22 28.81 6.04
CA GLY A 280 -2.61 29.95 5.36
C GLY A 280 -2.09 29.65 3.95
N MET A 281 -2.51 28.54 3.35
CA MET A 281 -2.17 28.18 1.96
C MET A 281 -3.11 28.81 0.92
N LEU A 282 -4.24 29.36 1.37
CA LEU A 282 -5.18 30.16 0.57
C LEU A 282 -5.52 31.44 1.32
N ASP A 283 -5.63 32.56 0.61
CA ASP A 283 -6.29 33.75 1.13
C ASP A 283 -7.83 33.66 1.00
N THR A 284 -8.55 34.69 1.44
CA THR A 284 -10.02 34.72 1.43
C THR A 284 -10.60 34.55 0.02
N THR A 285 -10.01 35.22 -0.98
CA THR A 285 -10.48 35.15 -2.38
C THR A 285 -10.19 33.78 -2.98
N SER A 286 -8.99 33.28 -2.73
CA SER A 286 -8.45 31.99 -3.13
C SER A 286 -9.28 30.82 -2.60
N LYS A 287 -9.70 30.89 -1.34
CA LYS A 287 -10.62 29.92 -0.73
C LYS A 287 -11.93 29.82 -1.50
N VAL A 288 -12.55 30.95 -1.85
CA VAL A 288 -13.82 30.97 -2.59
C VAL A 288 -13.66 30.34 -3.97
N VAL A 289 -12.60 30.71 -4.70
CA VAL A 289 -12.32 30.14 -6.04
C VAL A 289 -12.06 28.64 -5.96
N PHE A 290 -11.28 28.19 -4.98
CA PHE A 290 -10.96 26.77 -4.80
C PHE A 290 -12.19 25.94 -4.42
N HIS A 291 -13.05 26.45 -3.53
CA HIS A 291 -14.30 25.80 -3.14
C HIS A 291 -15.28 25.68 -4.31
N GLN A 292 -15.43 26.74 -5.12
CA GLN A 292 -16.28 26.72 -6.31
C GLN A 292 -15.83 25.68 -7.34
N ALA A 293 -14.53 25.38 -7.43
CA ALA A 293 -14.04 24.31 -8.30
C ALA A 293 -14.56 22.94 -7.83
N PHE A 294 -14.53 22.65 -6.52
CA PHE A 294 -15.09 21.41 -5.98
C PHE A 294 -16.60 21.32 -6.13
N GLU A 295 -17.34 22.42 -5.95
CA GLU A 295 -18.78 22.43 -6.18
C GLU A 295 -19.13 22.10 -7.63
N LYS A 296 -18.39 22.66 -8.60
CA LYS A 296 -18.53 22.29 -10.02
C LYS A 296 -18.28 20.80 -10.25
N LEU A 297 -17.23 20.25 -9.65
CA LEU A 297 -16.93 18.82 -9.74
C LEU A 297 -18.08 17.96 -9.22
N LYS A 298 -18.69 18.31 -8.09
CA LYS A 298 -19.83 17.57 -7.51
C LYS A 298 -21.06 17.58 -8.42
N THR A 299 -21.28 18.67 -9.15
CA THR A 299 -22.44 18.81 -10.06
C THR A 299 -22.26 18.12 -11.42
N GLU A 300 -21.04 17.72 -11.77
CA GLU A 300 -20.78 17.01 -13.03
C GLU A 300 -21.36 15.58 -12.97
N THR A 301 -22.19 15.24 -13.94
CA THR A 301 -22.87 13.94 -14.00
C THR A 301 -22.10 12.92 -14.85
N ASN A 302 -21.27 13.41 -15.77
CA ASN A 302 -20.37 12.57 -16.55
C ASN A 302 -19.11 12.27 -15.74
N ARG A 303 -19.03 11.03 -15.21
CA ARG A 303 -17.91 10.58 -14.38
C ARG A 303 -16.54 10.76 -15.04
N THR A 304 -16.44 10.60 -16.37
CA THR A 304 -15.18 10.78 -17.10
C THR A 304 -14.75 12.24 -17.08
N ILE A 305 -15.68 13.16 -17.37
CA ILE A 305 -15.41 14.60 -17.32
C ILE A 305 -15.08 15.00 -15.89
N GLN A 306 -15.84 14.52 -14.91
CA GLN A 306 -15.62 14.78 -13.49
C GLN A 306 -14.22 14.34 -13.02
N LEU A 307 -13.77 13.15 -13.44
CA LEU A 307 -12.43 12.66 -13.16
C LEU A 307 -11.36 13.53 -13.82
N VAL A 308 -11.50 13.85 -15.11
CA VAL A 308 -10.54 14.69 -15.83
C VAL A 308 -10.44 16.09 -15.20
N SER A 309 -11.57 16.74 -14.95
CA SER A 309 -11.62 18.06 -14.31
C SER A 309 -11.01 18.04 -12.92
N PHE A 310 -11.21 16.98 -12.13
CA PHE A 310 -10.54 16.84 -10.83
C PHE A 310 -9.01 16.85 -10.97
N PHE A 311 -8.46 16.16 -11.98
CA PHE A 311 -7.02 16.17 -12.22
C PHE A 311 -6.53 17.54 -12.69
N GLU A 312 -7.19 18.11 -13.69
CA GLU A 312 -6.78 19.39 -14.29
C GLU A 312 -6.84 20.55 -13.29
N ASP A 313 -7.93 20.64 -12.54
CA ASP A 313 -8.21 21.80 -11.70
C ASP A 313 -7.59 21.68 -10.31
N SER A 314 -7.62 20.49 -9.70
CA SER A 314 -7.29 20.33 -8.27
C SER A 314 -5.88 19.78 -7.99
N VAL A 315 -5.33 18.95 -8.87
CA VAL A 315 -4.18 18.10 -8.52
C VAL A 315 -2.92 18.40 -9.34
N SER A 316 -3.01 18.30 -10.66
CA SER A 316 -1.87 18.46 -11.56
C SER A 316 -2.41 18.73 -12.95
N GLY A 317 -2.12 19.87 -13.55
CA GLY A 317 -2.47 20.12 -14.94
C GLY A 317 -1.98 18.94 -15.78
N LEU A 318 -2.91 18.17 -16.37
CA LEU A 318 -2.57 16.98 -17.15
C LEU A 318 -1.62 17.32 -18.31
N HIS A 319 -1.68 18.57 -18.76
CA HIS A 319 -0.69 19.19 -19.60
C HIS A 319 0.27 20.05 -18.77
N GLN A 320 1.58 19.77 -18.86
CA GLN A 320 2.68 20.56 -18.26
C GLN A 320 2.66 22.05 -18.66
N THR A 321 1.79 22.45 -19.59
CA THR A 321 1.66 23.81 -20.13
C THR A 321 0.51 24.62 -19.53
N LYS A 322 -0.37 24.05 -18.68
CA LYS A 322 -1.46 24.78 -18.01
C LYS A 322 -1.30 24.76 -16.49
N SER A 323 -1.28 25.95 -15.86
CA SER A 323 -1.24 26.09 -14.41
C SER A 323 -2.59 25.64 -13.82
N ASN A 324 -2.58 24.65 -12.91
CA ASN A 324 -3.79 24.20 -12.19
C ASN A 324 -4.29 25.29 -11.23
N ALA A 325 -5.53 25.18 -10.74
CA ALA A 325 -6.12 26.21 -9.88
C ALA A 325 -5.27 26.46 -8.64
N PHE A 326 -4.69 25.40 -8.06
CA PHE A 326 -3.77 25.51 -6.94
C PHE A 326 -2.57 26.42 -7.24
N SER A 327 -1.84 26.17 -8.34
CA SER A 327 -0.67 26.96 -8.74
C SER A 327 -0.99 28.41 -9.15
N LYS A 328 -2.18 28.64 -9.73
CA LYS A 328 -2.66 30.00 -10.03
C LYS A 328 -2.87 30.82 -8.77
N VAL A 329 -3.23 30.15 -7.69
CA VAL A 329 -3.75 30.76 -6.48
C VAL A 329 -2.66 31.01 -5.44
N ASN A 330 -1.67 30.12 -5.31
CA ASN A 330 -0.59 30.30 -4.33
C ASN A 330 0.79 30.54 -4.97
N GLY A 331 0.89 30.60 -6.30
CA GLY A 331 2.16 30.79 -7.00
C GLY A 331 3.14 29.61 -6.87
N LEU A 332 2.76 28.52 -6.20
CA LEU A 332 3.56 27.31 -6.09
C LEU A 332 3.37 26.47 -7.35
N GLN A 333 4.39 26.41 -8.19
CA GLN A 333 4.47 25.42 -9.26
C GLN A 333 4.99 24.10 -8.70
N TYR A 334 4.09 23.11 -8.56
CA TYR A 334 4.52 21.74 -8.37
C TYR A 334 4.84 21.12 -9.73
N SER A 335 6.09 21.27 -10.18
CA SER A 335 6.59 20.48 -11.30
C SER A 335 7.07 19.12 -10.76
N PHE A 336 6.32 18.06 -11.02
CA PHE A 336 6.88 16.72 -10.95
C PHE A 336 7.80 16.54 -12.16
N LYS A 337 9.10 16.80 -11.99
CA LYS A 337 10.09 16.39 -12.98
C LYS A 337 10.14 14.86 -12.96
N CYS A 338 9.68 14.22 -14.03
CA CYS A 338 10.23 12.91 -14.36
C CYS A 338 11.75 13.07 -14.52
N PRO A 339 12.59 12.18 -13.96
CA PRO A 339 13.99 12.11 -14.34
C PRO A 339 14.05 11.93 -15.85
N SER A 340 14.63 12.92 -16.54
CA SER A 340 14.76 12.92 -17.98
C SER A 340 15.91 12.00 -18.39
N HIS A 341 15.62 10.71 -18.61
CA HIS A 341 16.34 9.98 -19.63
C HIS A 341 15.47 10.00 -20.89
N GLN A 342 15.75 10.97 -21.75
CA GLN A 342 15.28 10.94 -23.12
C GLN A 342 16.05 9.83 -23.83
N ASP A 343 15.37 8.73 -24.12
CA ASP A 343 15.77 7.90 -25.24
C ASP A 343 14.78 8.11 -26.38
N THR A 344 15.29 8.06 -27.61
CA THR A 344 14.72 8.62 -28.84
C THR A 344 13.41 7.98 -29.35
N THR A 345 12.77 7.16 -28.52
CA THR A 345 11.55 6.40 -28.86
C THR A 345 10.27 6.93 -28.21
N GLY A 346 10.33 7.98 -27.38
CA GLY A 346 9.13 8.63 -26.84
C GLY A 346 8.31 7.75 -25.90
N VAL A 347 8.89 6.70 -25.32
CA VAL A 347 8.24 5.80 -24.36
C VAL A 347 8.73 6.15 -22.96
N CYS A 348 7.83 6.59 -22.08
CA CYS A 348 8.08 6.65 -20.64
C CYS A 348 8.34 5.21 -20.13
N ARG A 349 9.59 4.91 -19.77
CA ARG A 349 9.97 3.67 -19.10
C ARG A 349 10.20 3.94 -17.60
N ILE A 350 9.61 3.09 -16.76
CA ILE A 350 10.12 2.73 -15.42
C ILE A 350 10.60 1.30 -15.56
#